data_AF-A0A956BQU1-F1
#
_entry.id   AF-A0A956BQU1-F1
#
_cell.length_a   1.000
_cell.length_b   1.000
_cell.length_c   1.000
_cell.angle_alpha   90.00
_cell.angle_beta   90.00
_cell.angle_gamma   90.00
#
_symmetry.space_group_name_H-M   'P 1'
#
loop_
_entity.id
_entity.type
_entity.pdbx_description
1 polymer ?
#
loop_
_entity_poly.entity_id
_entity_poly.type
_entity_poly.pdbx_seq_one_letter_code
_entity_poly.pdbx_strand_id
1 'polypeptide(L)'
;GEIHGTTVRDGSVSMSVARFAKTRLRSASAVVSGPDESHAIGARIASELVGDGLRAIFVLSDGLNVNGSELVRGINGVVGPDVVVTGGLAGDGTRFEKTWVLAGKQAGPNLVGAVGLYGDHVVVQHGSLGGWDAFGPERTVTRASANVLFELDGKPALDLYKQYLGE
;
A
#
# COMPACT_ATOMS: atom_id res chain seq x y z
N GLY A 1 -14.83 7.65 -1.23
CA GLY A 1 -14.65 8.80 -2.12
C GLY A 1 -13.56 8.60 -3.14
N GLU A 2 -13.52 9.48 -4.13
CA GLU A 2 -12.44 9.67 -5.09
C GLU A 2 -11.84 11.06 -4.92
N ILE A 3 -10.58 11.21 -5.36
CA ILE A 3 -9.88 12.49 -5.38
C ILE A 3 -9.74 12.91 -6.84
N HIS A 4 -10.27 14.09 -7.15
CA HIS A 4 -10.08 14.73 -8.44
C HIS A 4 -9.65 16.19 -8.24
N GLY A 5 -8.45 16.51 -8.71
CA GLY A 5 -7.79 17.78 -8.42
C GLY A 5 -7.59 17.95 -6.92
N THR A 6 -8.17 19.00 -6.35
CA THR A 6 -8.11 19.32 -4.91
C THR A 6 -9.42 18.98 -4.19
N THR A 7 -10.30 18.18 -4.80
CA THR A 7 -11.62 17.85 -4.23
C THR A 7 -11.75 16.37 -3.92
N VAL A 8 -12.40 16.07 -2.81
CA VAL A 8 -12.83 14.72 -2.43
C VAL A 8 -14.33 14.62 -2.67
N ARG A 9 -14.76 13.55 -3.36
CA ARG A 9 -16.18 13.33 -3.70
C ARG A 9 -16.61 11.91 -3.35
N ASP A 10 -17.86 11.76 -2.93
CA ASP A 10 -18.52 10.47 -2.77
C ASP A 10 -19.62 10.29 -3.83
N GLY A 11 -20.00 9.05 -4.11
CA GLY A 11 -21.00 8.73 -5.14
C GLY A 11 -20.53 8.96 -6.59
N SER A 12 -19.24 9.26 -6.80
CA SER A 12 -18.60 9.38 -8.11
C SER A 12 -17.48 8.36 -8.29
N VAL A 13 -17.01 8.22 -9.54
CA VAL A 13 -15.85 7.41 -9.90
C VAL A 13 -14.86 8.25 -10.70
N SER A 14 -13.57 8.13 -10.36
CA SER A 14 -12.47 8.67 -11.15
C SER A 14 -11.75 7.51 -11.84
N MET A 15 -11.46 7.66 -13.13
CA MET A 15 -10.85 6.62 -13.95
C MET A 15 -9.68 7.20 -14.76
N SER A 16 -8.53 6.53 -14.67
CA SER A 16 -7.35 6.84 -15.47
C SER A 16 -7.02 5.66 -16.38
N VAL A 17 -6.78 5.94 -17.67
CA VAL A 17 -6.40 4.93 -18.66
C VAL A 17 -5.07 5.33 -19.28
N ALA A 18 -4.09 4.43 -19.21
CA ALA A 18 -2.78 4.62 -19.82
C ALA A 18 -2.52 3.52 -20.87
N ARG A 19 -1.96 3.92 -22.01
CA ARG A 19 -1.47 3.01 -23.05
C ARG A 19 -0.02 3.34 -23.34
N PHE A 20 0.81 2.31 -23.37
CA PHE A 20 2.23 2.44 -23.67
C PHE A 20 2.52 1.92 -25.08
N ALA A 21 3.32 2.68 -25.84
CA ALA A 21 3.74 2.28 -27.17
C ALA A 21 4.85 1.21 -27.14
N LYS A 22 5.76 1.30 -26.17
CA LYS A 22 6.95 0.45 -26.06
C LYS A 22 6.99 -0.41 -24.79
N THR A 23 6.23 -0.02 -23.76
CA THR A 23 6.27 -0.68 -22.45
C THR A 23 5.43 -1.93 -22.50
N ARG A 24 6.09 -3.07 -22.31
CA ARG A 24 5.39 -4.33 -22.05
C ARG A 24 4.79 -4.23 -20.65
N LEU A 25 3.59 -4.76 -20.48
CA LEU A 25 2.91 -4.88 -19.20
C LEU A 25 2.70 -6.36 -18.89
N ARG A 26 2.88 -6.76 -17.63
CA ARG A 26 2.46 -8.07 -17.11
C ARG A 26 1.67 -7.83 -15.84
N SER A 27 0.62 -8.61 -15.62
CA SER A 27 -0.19 -8.53 -14.41
C SER A 27 -0.08 -9.80 -13.59
N ALA A 28 -0.11 -9.67 -12.28
CA ALA A 28 -0.20 -10.78 -11.33
C ALA A 28 -1.28 -10.45 -10.29
N SER A 29 -1.91 -11.48 -9.73
CA SER A 29 -2.92 -11.30 -8.70
C SER A 29 -2.96 -12.44 -7.70
N ALA A 30 -3.39 -12.13 -6.49
CA ALA A 30 -3.40 -13.04 -5.38
C ALA A 30 -4.60 -12.82 -4.47
N VAL A 31 -5.25 -13.92 -4.07
CA VAL A 31 -6.15 -13.88 -2.92
C VAL A 31 -5.33 -13.99 -1.65
N VAL A 32 -5.70 -13.23 -0.62
CA VAL A 32 -5.09 -13.23 0.71
C VAL A 32 -6.09 -13.74 1.74
N SER A 33 -5.68 -14.65 2.61
CA SER A 33 -6.57 -15.18 3.66
C SER A 33 -6.56 -14.30 4.92
N GLY A 34 -5.46 -13.57 5.13
CA GLY A 34 -5.31 -12.62 6.24
C GLY A 34 -3.94 -11.94 6.28
N PRO A 35 -3.73 -11.01 7.24
CA PRO A 35 -2.56 -10.13 7.25
C PRO A 35 -1.21 -10.85 7.34
N ASP A 36 -1.15 -12.02 8.00
CA ASP A 36 0.09 -12.78 8.18
C ASP A 36 0.66 -13.33 6.87
N GLU A 37 -0.17 -13.49 5.83
CA GLU A 37 0.26 -13.95 4.51
C GLU A 37 0.86 -12.83 3.66
N SER A 38 0.76 -11.56 4.08
CA SER A 38 1.09 -10.39 3.25
C SER A 38 2.51 -10.47 2.66
N HIS A 39 3.49 -10.87 3.46
CA HIS A 39 4.87 -11.03 2.99
C HIS A 39 4.99 -12.12 1.92
N ALA A 40 4.41 -13.29 2.17
CA ALA A 40 4.47 -14.42 1.23
C ALA A 40 3.73 -14.10 -0.08
N ILE A 41 2.58 -13.41 0.00
CA ILE A 41 1.84 -12.92 -1.17
C ILE A 41 2.65 -11.90 -1.96
N GLY A 42 3.32 -10.98 -1.27
CA GLY A 42 4.21 -10.00 -1.90
C GLY A 42 5.32 -10.67 -2.69
N ALA A 43 6.01 -11.64 -2.07
CA ALA A 43 7.05 -12.43 -2.73
C ALA A 43 6.51 -13.23 -3.93
N ARG A 44 5.32 -13.84 -3.80
CA ARG A 44 4.68 -14.58 -4.91
C ARG A 44 4.34 -13.69 -6.09
N ILE A 45 3.67 -12.56 -5.86
CA ILE A 45 3.35 -11.59 -6.91
C ILE A 45 4.63 -11.11 -7.61
N ALA A 46 5.65 -10.77 -6.84
CA ALA A 46 6.92 -10.34 -7.38
C ALA A 46 7.60 -11.45 -8.21
N SER A 47 7.51 -12.71 -7.78
CA SER A 47 8.07 -13.86 -8.50
C SER A 47 7.36 -14.10 -9.85
N GLU A 48 6.06 -13.81 -9.93
CA GLU A 48 5.31 -13.87 -11.20
C GLU A 48 5.71 -12.72 -12.14
N LEU A 49 6.09 -11.56 -11.60
CA LEU A 49 6.45 -10.37 -12.37
C LEU A 49 7.95 -10.23 -12.66
N VAL A 50 8.83 -10.88 -11.90
CA VAL A 50 10.27 -10.76 -12.12
C VAL A 50 10.63 -11.24 -13.52
N GLY A 51 11.59 -10.55 -14.14
CA GLY A 51 12.07 -10.85 -15.48
C GLY A 51 12.74 -9.66 -16.13
N ASP A 52 13.37 -9.92 -17.28
CA ASP A 52 14.23 -8.95 -17.95
C ASP A 52 13.53 -7.63 -18.24
N GLY A 53 14.19 -6.56 -17.80
CA GLY A 53 13.76 -5.18 -18.00
C GLY A 53 12.62 -4.73 -17.09
N LEU A 54 12.25 -5.45 -16.02
CA LEU A 54 11.30 -4.94 -15.04
C LEU A 54 11.83 -3.62 -14.43
N ARG A 55 11.05 -2.54 -14.50
CA ARG A 55 11.42 -1.22 -13.97
C ARG A 55 10.54 -0.77 -12.82
N ALA A 56 9.27 -1.16 -12.82
CA ALA A 56 8.34 -0.81 -11.76
C ALA A 56 7.25 -1.84 -11.58
N ILE A 57 6.71 -1.91 -10.35
CA ILE A 57 5.49 -2.62 -10.00
C ILE A 57 4.51 -1.61 -9.41
N PHE A 58 3.32 -1.52 -10.00
CA PHE A 58 2.18 -0.82 -9.42
C PHE A 58 1.23 -1.84 -8.77
N VAL A 59 1.03 -1.75 -7.46
CA VAL A 59 0.24 -2.71 -6.68
C VAL A 59 -0.97 -2.05 -6.02
N LEU A 60 -2.14 -2.68 -6.16
CA LEU A 60 -3.35 -2.34 -5.41
C LEU A 60 -3.76 -3.56 -4.59
N SER A 61 -4.06 -3.32 -3.32
CA SER A 61 -4.37 -4.39 -2.37
C SER A 61 -5.62 -4.08 -1.57
N ASP A 62 -6.30 -5.11 -1.09
CA ASP A 62 -7.23 -4.99 0.02
C ASP A 62 -6.57 -4.22 1.17
N GLY A 63 -7.29 -3.29 1.78
CA GLY A 63 -6.73 -2.42 2.82
C GLY A 63 -7.10 -2.79 4.26
N LEU A 64 -7.86 -3.86 4.47
CA LEU A 64 -8.26 -4.32 5.81
C LEU A 64 -7.53 -5.61 6.19
N ASN A 65 -7.37 -6.54 5.24
CA ASN A 65 -6.82 -7.87 5.49
C ASN A 65 -5.36 -8.02 5.03
N VAL A 66 -4.71 -6.93 4.64
CA VAL A 66 -3.30 -6.92 4.21
C VAL A 66 -2.50 -5.93 5.04
N ASN A 67 -1.34 -6.39 5.51
CA ASN A 67 -0.30 -5.52 6.02
C ASN A 67 0.52 -4.99 4.84
N GLY A 68 0.29 -3.73 4.47
CA GLY A 68 0.97 -3.10 3.33
C GLY A 68 2.50 -3.08 3.45
N SER A 69 3.03 -2.93 4.67
CA SER A 69 4.47 -2.96 4.91
C SER A 69 5.07 -4.32 4.63
N GLU A 70 4.45 -5.39 5.11
CA GLU A 70 4.91 -6.76 4.86
C GLU A 70 4.75 -7.14 3.38
N LEU A 71 3.66 -6.72 2.73
CA LEU A 71 3.45 -6.92 1.30
C LEU A 71 4.61 -6.32 0.48
N VAL A 72 4.93 -5.04 0.72
CA VAL A 72 6.01 -4.36 -0.01
C VAL A 72 7.38 -4.94 0.34
N ARG A 73 7.63 -5.34 1.59
CA ARG A 73 8.86 -6.07 1.96
C ARG A 73 9.00 -7.37 1.19
N GLY A 74 7.94 -8.16 1.08
CA GLY A 74 7.92 -9.39 0.29
C GLY A 74 8.22 -9.14 -1.18
N ILE A 75 7.64 -8.09 -1.78
CA ILE A 75 7.92 -7.71 -3.17
C ILE A 75 9.40 -7.32 -3.34
N ASN A 76 9.88 -6.38 -2.52
CA ASN A 76 11.24 -5.85 -2.61
C ASN A 76 12.30 -6.93 -2.36
N GLY A 77 12.01 -7.92 -1.52
CA GLY A 77 12.88 -9.07 -1.28
C GLY A 77 13.14 -9.92 -2.53
N VAL A 78 12.30 -9.83 -3.56
CA VAL A 78 12.44 -10.57 -4.81
C VAL A 78 13.01 -9.70 -5.93
N VAL A 79 12.53 -8.46 -6.11
CA VAL A 79 12.89 -7.63 -7.27
C VAL A 79 14.13 -6.76 -7.08
N GLY A 80 14.58 -6.58 -5.83
CA GLY A 80 15.73 -5.73 -5.50
C GLY A 80 15.43 -4.22 -5.57
N PRO A 81 16.44 -3.38 -5.26
CA PRO A 81 16.24 -1.94 -5.04
C PRO A 81 16.07 -1.12 -6.33
N ASP A 82 16.42 -1.66 -7.50
CA ASP A 82 16.34 -0.95 -8.78
C ASP A 82 14.93 -0.92 -9.38
N VAL A 83 14.01 -1.70 -8.82
CA VAL A 83 12.61 -1.76 -9.26
C VAL A 83 11.76 -0.89 -8.35
N VAL A 84 11.08 0.09 -8.94
CA VAL A 84 10.21 1.00 -8.21
C VAL A 84 8.89 0.30 -7.85
N VAL A 85 8.60 0.15 -6.56
CA VAL A 85 7.35 -0.43 -6.07
C VAL A 85 6.45 0.65 -5.50
N THR A 86 5.27 0.83 -6.09
CA THR A 86 4.31 1.90 -5.74
C THR A 86 2.90 1.35 -5.78
N GLY A 87 1.93 2.07 -5.20
CA GLY A 87 0.59 1.53 -5.11
C GLY A 87 -0.30 2.18 -4.07
N GLY A 88 -1.32 1.42 -3.66
CA GLY A 88 -2.25 1.82 -2.63
C GLY A 88 -3.03 0.65 -2.04
N LEU A 89 -3.56 0.87 -0.85
CA LEU A 89 -4.52 -0.02 -0.19
C LEU A 89 -5.92 0.51 -0.43
N ALA A 90 -6.84 -0.34 -0.83
CA ALA A 90 -8.24 0.02 -1.02
C ALA A 90 -8.86 0.38 0.34
N GLY A 91 -9.65 1.45 0.39
CA GLY A 91 -10.37 1.87 1.59
C GLY A 91 -11.86 1.95 1.32
N ASP A 92 -12.67 1.80 2.36
CA ASP A 92 -14.12 1.90 2.31
C ASP A 92 -14.65 3.09 3.15
N GLY A 93 -13.83 4.14 3.26
CA GLY A 93 -14.12 5.32 4.05
C GLY A 93 -13.89 5.07 5.53
N THR A 94 -14.84 5.47 6.37
CA THR A 94 -14.79 5.31 7.83
C THR A 94 -15.44 4.02 8.31
N ARG A 95 -15.88 3.13 7.40
CA ARG A 95 -16.59 1.90 7.76
C ARG A 95 -15.63 0.84 8.26
N PHE A 96 -14.48 0.67 7.60
CA PHE A 96 -13.52 -0.38 7.91
C PHE A 96 -14.14 -1.78 7.90
N GLU A 97 -15.08 -2.03 6.98
CA GLU A 97 -15.85 -3.27 6.91
C GLU A 97 -15.41 -4.14 5.73
N LYS A 98 -15.29 -3.56 4.53
CA LYS A 98 -15.01 -4.32 3.31
C LYS A 98 -14.43 -3.46 2.19
N THR A 99 -13.27 -3.86 1.68
CA THR A 99 -12.62 -3.20 0.54
C THR A 99 -12.66 -4.08 -0.71
N TRP A 100 -12.45 -3.49 -1.88
CA TRP A 100 -12.48 -4.21 -3.16
C TRP A 100 -11.28 -3.81 -4.00
N VAL A 101 -10.66 -4.81 -4.60
CA VAL A 101 -9.66 -4.63 -5.67
C VAL A 101 -10.18 -5.30 -6.93
N LEU A 102 -9.89 -4.69 -8.07
CA LEU A 102 -10.16 -5.25 -9.39
C LEU A 102 -8.82 -5.59 -10.06
N ALA A 103 -8.63 -6.85 -10.42
CA ALA A 103 -7.42 -7.35 -11.08
C ALA A 103 -7.81 -8.30 -12.22
N GLY A 104 -7.60 -7.86 -13.47
CA GLY A 104 -7.97 -8.64 -14.65
C GLY A 104 -9.48 -8.94 -14.70
N LYS A 105 -9.85 -10.21 -14.54
CA LYS A 105 -11.25 -10.67 -14.52
C LYS A 105 -11.81 -10.88 -13.11
N GLN A 106 -11.01 -10.60 -12.08
CA GLN A 106 -11.40 -10.76 -10.68
C GLN A 106 -11.72 -9.40 -10.07
N ALA A 107 -12.75 -9.36 -9.24
CA ALA A 107 -13.16 -8.20 -8.47
C ALA A 107 -13.69 -8.69 -7.12
N GLY A 108 -13.15 -8.18 -6.02
CA GLY A 108 -13.64 -8.59 -4.70
C GLY A 108 -12.74 -8.16 -3.55
N PRO A 109 -13.14 -8.52 -2.31
CA PRO A 109 -12.30 -8.37 -1.13
C PRO A 109 -11.13 -9.34 -1.19
N ASN A 110 -10.18 -9.16 -0.28
CA ASN A 110 -9.09 -10.11 -0.07
C ASN A 110 -8.25 -10.34 -1.33
N LEU A 111 -8.12 -9.32 -2.17
CA LEU A 111 -7.43 -9.42 -3.45
C LEU A 111 -6.28 -8.41 -3.50
N VAL A 112 -5.14 -8.88 -3.96
CA VAL A 112 -3.99 -8.07 -4.34
C VAL A 112 -3.82 -8.20 -5.85
N GLY A 113 -3.77 -7.07 -6.55
CA GLY A 113 -3.50 -6.99 -7.97
C GLY A 113 -2.27 -6.13 -8.24
N ALA A 114 -1.41 -6.57 -9.14
CA ALA A 114 -0.21 -5.82 -9.49
C ALA A 114 0.03 -5.82 -11.00
N VAL A 115 0.65 -4.76 -11.49
CA VAL A 115 1.11 -4.62 -12.88
C VAL A 115 2.60 -4.28 -12.87
N GLY A 116 3.39 -5.11 -13.53
CA GLY A 116 4.80 -4.86 -13.84
C GLY A 116 4.94 -4.06 -15.14
N LEU A 117 5.81 -3.05 -15.13
CA LEU A 117 6.16 -2.20 -16.27
C LEU A 117 7.60 -2.47 -16.68
N TYR A 118 7.83 -2.73 -17.97
CA TYR A 118 9.13 -3.21 -18.47
C TYR A 118 9.74 -2.32 -19.56
N GLY A 119 11.07 -2.17 -19.49
CA GLY A 119 11.95 -1.56 -20.49
C GLY A 119 12.41 -0.14 -20.13
N ASP A 120 13.54 0.28 -20.66
CA ASP A 120 14.21 1.54 -20.26
C ASP A 120 13.54 2.83 -20.74
N HIS A 121 12.47 2.70 -21.52
CA HIS A 121 11.69 3.82 -22.04
C HIS A 121 10.56 4.25 -21.09
N VAL A 122 10.36 3.55 -19.96
CA VAL A 122 9.47 3.99 -18.89
C VAL A 122 10.29 4.41 -17.68
N VAL A 123 9.98 5.59 -17.15
CA VAL A 123 10.52 6.10 -15.90
C VAL A 123 9.35 6.25 -14.94
N VAL A 124 9.43 5.58 -13.79
CA VAL A 124 8.44 5.67 -12.73
C VAL A 124 9.11 6.32 -11.53
N GLN A 125 8.46 7.34 -10.99
CA GLN A 125 8.85 8.00 -9.76
C GLN A 125 7.64 8.05 -8.84
N HIS A 126 7.88 8.21 -7.55
CA HIS A 126 6.82 8.34 -6.57
C HIS A 126 7.12 9.46 -5.58
N GLY A 127 6.06 10.02 -5.03
CA GLY A 127 6.09 10.92 -3.90
C GLY A 127 5.03 10.48 -2.90
N SER A 128 5.33 10.67 -1.62
CA SER A 128 4.35 10.47 -0.55
C SER A 128 4.38 11.71 0.33
N LEU A 129 3.19 12.18 0.69
CA LEU A 129 3.00 13.26 1.66
C LEU A 129 1.91 12.80 2.64
N GLY A 130 2.25 12.75 3.92
CA GLY A 130 1.26 12.58 4.97
C GLY A 130 0.51 13.89 5.17
N GLY A 131 -0.83 13.85 5.19
CA GLY A 131 -1.67 15.03 5.44
C GLY A 131 -1.78 15.44 6.92
N TRP A 132 -0.91 14.93 7.78
CA TRP A 132 -0.91 15.22 9.21
C TRP A 132 0.18 16.23 9.52
N ASP A 133 -0.22 17.37 10.09
CA ASP A 133 0.73 18.32 10.68
C ASP A 133 1.13 17.84 12.08
N ALA A 134 2.43 17.94 12.38
CA ALA A 134 2.94 17.59 13.70
C ALA A 134 2.29 18.47 14.78
N PHE A 135 1.76 17.84 15.82
CA PHE A 135 1.16 18.52 16.97
C PHE A 135 1.85 18.10 18.27
N GLY A 136 2.29 19.09 19.05
CA GLY A 136 2.94 18.86 20.34
C GLY A 136 4.45 18.59 20.23
N PRO A 137 5.09 18.22 21.35
CA PRO A 137 6.52 17.99 21.39
C PRO A 137 6.89 16.66 20.69
N GLU A 138 8.07 16.65 20.07
CA GLU A 138 8.69 15.43 19.53
C GLU A 138 8.92 14.41 20.65
N ARG A 139 8.66 13.13 20.36
CA ARG A 139 8.81 12.01 21.30
C ARG A 139 9.44 10.82 20.63
N THR A 140 10.21 10.05 21.38
CA THR A 140 10.84 8.81 20.91
C THR A 140 9.96 7.61 21.22
N VAL A 141 9.67 6.79 20.21
CA VAL A 141 9.08 5.46 20.42
C VAL A 141 10.11 4.55 21.09
N THR A 142 9.92 4.25 22.37
CA THR A 142 10.82 3.37 23.13
C THR A 142 10.35 1.92 23.13
N ARG A 143 9.05 1.67 22.91
CA ARG A 143 8.52 0.31 22.72
C ARG A 143 7.31 0.29 21.80
N ALA A 144 7.39 -0.51 20.75
CA ALA A 144 6.30 -0.81 19.83
C ALA A 144 6.41 -2.27 19.35
N SER A 145 5.29 -2.84 18.92
CA SER A 145 5.27 -4.09 18.15
C SER A 145 4.39 -3.87 16.93
N ALA A 146 4.99 -3.92 15.73
CA ALA A 146 4.33 -3.54 14.48
C ALA A 146 3.64 -2.17 14.60
N ASN A 147 2.32 -2.11 14.37
CA ASN A 147 1.51 -0.90 14.47
C ASN A 147 1.00 -0.59 15.89
N VAL A 148 1.32 -1.42 16.89
CA VAL A 148 0.91 -1.23 18.28
C VAL A 148 2.01 -0.48 19.04
N LEU A 149 1.71 0.77 19.39
CA LEU A 149 2.58 1.62 20.20
C LEU A 149 2.32 1.36 21.68
N PHE A 150 3.37 1.00 22.43
CA PHE A 150 3.24 0.77 23.87
C PHE A 150 3.85 1.88 24.71
N GLU A 151 5.02 2.41 24.30
CA GLU A 151 5.74 3.40 25.10
C GLU A 151 6.34 4.52 24.24
N LEU A 152 6.27 5.72 24.80
CA LEU A 152 6.94 6.93 24.32
C LEU A 152 7.78 7.48 25.47
N ASP A 153 9.05 7.80 25.18
CA ASP A 153 10.00 8.34 26.15
C ASP A 153 10.10 7.51 27.46
N GLY A 154 9.98 6.19 27.34
CA GLY A 154 10.01 5.25 28.47
C GLY A 154 8.76 5.24 29.34
N LYS A 155 7.65 5.86 28.88
CA LYS A 155 6.36 5.90 29.59
C LYS A 155 5.26 5.22 28.78
N PRO A 156 4.23 4.66 29.42
CA PRO A 156 3.07 4.11 28.72
C PRO A 156 2.44 5.14 27.78
N ALA A 157 2.25 4.78 26.51
CA ALA A 157 1.70 5.68 25.50
C ALA A 157 0.28 6.15 25.89
N LEU A 158 -0.54 5.25 26.45
CA LEU A 158 -1.91 5.57 26.87
C LEU A 158 -1.97 6.68 27.92
N ASP A 159 -1.05 6.69 28.89
CA ASP A 159 -1.02 7.71 29.94
C ASP A 159 -0.73 9.09 29.35
N LEU A 160 0.18 9.16 28.37
CA LEU A 160 0.45 10.38 27.62
C LEU A 160 -0.76 10.81 26.80
N TYR A 161 -1.42 9.89 26.08
CA TYR A 161 -2.62 10.22 25.30
C TYR A 161 -3.72 10.81 26.20
N LYS A 162 -3.97 10.23 27.37
CA LYS A 162 -4.95 10.74 28.34
C LYS A 162 -4.62 12.15 28.82
N GLN A 163 -3.35 12.45 29.04
CA GLN A 163 -2.92 13.78 29.45
C GLN A 163 -3.26 14.86 28.41
N TYR A 164 -3.20 14.53 27.11
CA TYR A 164 -3.39 15.50 26.02
C TYR A 164 -4.80 15.52 25.44
N LEU A 165 -5.50 14.39 25.42
CA LEU A 165 -6.79 14.24 24.75
C LEU A 165 -7.98 14.14 25.72
N GLY A 166 -7.73 14.04 27.03
CA GLY A 166 -8.77 13.81 28.05
C GLY A 166 -8.97 12.32 28.35
N GLU A 167 -10.03 12.00 29.11
CA GLU A 167 -10.40 10.60 29.41
C GLU A 167 -10.94 9.84 28.19
#